data_AF-A0A1B0C162-F1
#
_entry.id   AF-A0A1B0C162-F1
#
_cell.length_a   1.000
_cell.length_b   1.000
_cell.length_c   1.000
_cell.angle_alpha   90.00
_cell.angle_beta   90.00
_cell.angle_gamma   90.00
#
_symmetry.space_group_name_H-M   'P 1'
#
loop_
_entity.id
_entity.type
_entity.pdbx_description
1 polymer ?
#
loop_
_entity_poly.entity_id
_entity_poly.type
_entity_poly.pdbx_seq_one_letter_code
_entity_poly.pdbx_strand_id
1 'polypeptide(L)'
;MGIGKSGYIARKLAATFSSTGNPSFFIHPTEASHGDLDIPYICITENPSSTIAKSANVYISIHKTQEACALGAPTTSTTAALIIGDALAISLARAKNFNVKKFSFLHPGDLDFRNTNIKTVMTSTFKIIHPNILASKALEEMKYSNYNYLLI
;
A
#
# COMPACT_ATOMS: atom_id res chain seq x y z
N MET A 1 -9.09 3.75 7.35
CA MET A 1 -8.74 3.62 5.91
C MET A 1 -9.79 2.77 5.22
N GLY A 2 -9.97 2.90 3.90
CA GLY A 2 -10.63 1.82 3.15
C GLY A 2 -11.41 2.21 1.89
N ILE A 3 -11.62 3.51 1.61
CA ILE A 3 -12.25 3.95 0.36
C ILE A 3 -11.24 4.77 -0.46
N GLY A 4 -11.26 4.58 -1.79
CA GLY A 4 -10.37 5.29 -2.71
C GLY A 4 -8.89 5.00 -2.47
N LYS A 5 -8.05 6.04 -2.46
CA LYS A 5 -6.58 5.94 -2.28
C LYS A 5 -6.20 5.12 -1.05
N SER A 6 -6.89 5.34 0.07
CA SER A 6 -6.63 4.60 1.32
C SER A 6 -6.92 3.10 1.23
N GLY A 7 -7.83 2.66 0.34
CA GLY A 7 -8.07 1.24 0.07
C GLY A 7 -6.93 0.57 -0.70
N TYR A 8 -6.29 1.28 -1.64
CA TYR A 8 -5.08 0.78 -2.32
C TYR A 8 -3.92 0.60 -1.35
N ILE A 9 -3.74 1.55 -0.43
CA ILE A 9 -2.74 1.46 0.64
C ILE A 9 -3.01 0.24 1.51
N ALA A 10 -4.24 0.03 1.97
CA ALA A 10 -4.59 -1.12 2.79
C ALA A 10 -4.36 -2.46 2.05
N ARG A 11 -4.66 -2.54 0.75
CA ARG A 11 -4.32 -3.70 -0.09
C ARG A 11 -2.81 -3.95 -0.20
N LYS A 12 -2.01 -2.89 -0.42
CA LYS A 12 -0.54 -2.99 -0.41
C LYS A 12 -0.06 -3.53 0.94
N LEU A 13 -0.57 -3.00 2.05
CA LEU A 13 -0.18 -3.47 3.38
C LEU A 13 -0.54 -4.94 3.59
N ALA A 14 -1.76 -5.37 3.23
CA ALA A 14 -2.14 -6.78 3.29
C ALA A 14 -1.19 -7.69 2.49
N ALA A 15 -0.77 -7.24 1.30
CA ALA A 15 0.25 -7.93 0.51
C ALA A 15 1.62 -7.93 1.20
N THR A 16 2.09 -6.81 1.77
CA THR A 16 3.35 -6.74 2.54
C THR A 16 3.34 -7.70 3.72
N PHE A 17 2.27 -7.73 4.51
CA PHE A 17 2.13 -8.66 5.64
C PHE A 17 2.18 -10.11 5.16
N SER A 18 1.44 -10.45 4.10
CA SER A 18 1.45 -11.81 3.54
C SER A 18 2.84 -12.20 3.03
N SER A 19 3.54 -11.29 2.35
CA SER A 19 4.90 -11.49 1.85
C SER A 19 5.95 -11.63 2.96
N THR A 20 5.67 -11.12 4.14
CA THR A 20 6.53 -11.26 5.32
C THR A 20 6.10 -12.40 6.25
N GLY A 21 5.25 -13.31 5.76
CA GLY A 21 4.84 -14.52 6.48
C GLY A 21 3.65 -14.34 7.42
N ASN A 22 2.85 -13.29 7.21
CA ASN A 22 1.65 -12.98 8.00
C ASN A 22 0.43 -12.91 7.08
N PRO A 23 -0.29 -14.03 6.84
CA PRO A 23 -1.47 -14.04 5.98
C PRO A 23 -2.44 -12.94 6.39
N SER A 24 -2.68 -12.00 5.48
CA SER A 24 -3.48 -10.80 5.74
C SER A 24 -4.28 -10.44 4.49
N PHE A 25 -5.52 -10.02 4.69
CA PHE A 25 -6.43 -9.65 3.61
C PHE A 25 -6.99 -8.26 3.85
N PHE A 26 -7.31 -7.57 2.76
CA PHE A 26 -8.03 -6.32 2.82
C PHE A 26 -9.53 -6.60 2.95
N ILE A 27 -10.18 -5.99 3.94
CA ILE A 27 -11.63 -5.98 4.10
C ILE A 27 -12.14 -4.59 3.72
N HIS A 28 -13.19 -4.51 2.91
CA HIS A 28 -13.76 -3.22 2.56
C HIS A 28 -14.37 -2.58 3.82
N PRO A 29 -14.18 -1.26 4.07
CA PRO A 29 -14.62 -0.63 5.32
C PRO A 29 -16.13 -0.71 5.54
N THR A 30 -16.92 -0.76 4.47
CA THR A 30 -18.37 -1.00 4.55
C THR A 30 -18.65 -2.37 5.16
N GLU A 31 -17.98 -3.43 4.68
CA GLU A 31 -18.12 -4.79 5.21
C GLU A 31 -17.65 -4.86 6.67
N ALA A 32 -16.51 -4.23 6.98
CA ALA A 32 -15.97 -4.17 8.34
C ALA A 32 -16.89 -3.42 9.33
N SER A 33 -17.58 -2.38 8.87
CA SER A 33 -18.45 -1.54 9.71
C SER A 33 -19.81 -2.17 10.00
N HIS A 34 -20.28 -3.07 9.13
CA HIS A 34 -21.54 -3.78 9.37
C HIS A 34 -21.42 -4.86 10.45
N GLY A 35 -20.20 -5.30 10.78
CA GLY A 35 -19.98 -6.28 11.85
C GLY A 35 -20.47 -7.70 11.53
N ASP A 36 -20.99 -7.92 10.32
CA ASP A 36 -21.53 -9.21 9.87
C ASP A 36 -20.44 -10.25 9.57
N LEU A 37 -19.18 -9.81 9.56
CA LEU A 37 -18.02 -10.68 9.43
C LEU A 37 -17.47 -10.93 10.83
N ASP A 38 -17.68 -12.14 11.38
CA ASP A 38 -17.02 -12.66 12.59
C ASP A 38 -15.50 -12.85 12.40
N ILE A 39 -14.85 -11.94 11.66
CA ILE A 39 -13.45 -11.98 11.28
C ILE A 39 -12.73 -10.88 12.06
N PRO A 40 -11.72 -11.22 12.87
CA PRO A 40 -10.98 -10.20 13.60
C PRO A 40 -10.16 -9.33 12.64
N TYR A 41 -10.19 -8.01 12.84
CA TYR A 41 -9.45 -7.07 12.00
C TYR A 41 -8.78 -5.94 12.80
N ILE A 42 -7.70 -5.42 12.21
CA ILE A 42 -6.97 -4.27 12.70
C ILE A 42 -7.33 -3.06 11.84
N CYS A 43 -7.70 -1.96 12.48
CA CYS A 43 -8.05 -0.71 11.81
C CYS A 43 -6.95 0.34 11.97
N ILE A 44 -6.42 0.85 10.86
CA ILE A 44 -5.54 2.03 10.91
C ILE A 44 -6.36 3.29 10.57
N THR A 45 -6.35 4.27 11.47
CA THR A 45 -7.28 5.42 11.42
C THR A 45 -6.69 6.70 12.03
N GLU A 46 -7.14 7.86 11.55
CA GLU A 46 -6.90 9.15 12.21
C GLU A 46 -7.92 9.44 13.32
N ASN A 47 -9.09 8.80 13.26
CA ASN A 47 -10.19 9.02 14.18
C ASN A 47 -10.53 7.74 14.97
N PRO A 48 -9.95 7.57 16.18
CA PRO A 48 -10.27 6.46 17.09
C PRO A 48 -11.75 6.37 17.48
N SER A 49 -12.48 7.49 17.42
CA SER A 49 -13.91 7.55 17.79
C SER A 49 -14.85 7.11 16.66
N SER A 50 -14.32 6.83 15.46
CA SER A 50 -15.11 6.39 14.30
C SER A 50 -15.73 5.00 14.50
N THR A 51 -16.84 4.73 13.81
CA THR A 51 -17.56 3.44 13.90
C THR A 51 -16.62 2.27 13.61
N ILE A 52 -15.88 2.33 12.49
CA ILE A 52 -14.93 1.28 12.10
C ILE A 52 -13.80 1.05 13.11
N ALA A 53 -13.38 2.08 13.84
CA ALA A 53 -12.36 1.95 14.87
C ALA A 53 -12.92 1.27 16.13
N LYS A 54 -14.17 1.59 16.47
CA LYS A 54 -14.89 1.00 17.61
C LYS A 54 -15.28 -0.46 17.38
N SER A 55 -15.55 -0.85 16.15
CA SER A 55 -15.87 -2.23 15.77
C SER A 55 -14.63 -3.10 15.50
N ALA A 56 -13.43 -2.50 15.44
CA ALA A 56 -12.19 -3.25 15.24
C ALA A 56 -11.71 -3.90 16.55
N ASN A 57 -11.03 -5.05 16.45
CA ASN A 57 -10.41 -5.69 17.61
C ASN A 57 -9.23 -4.87 18.16
N VAL A 58 -8.49 -4.25 17.25
CA VAL A 58 -7.40 -3.32 17.57
C VAL A 58 -7.46 -2.19 16.56
N TYR A 59 -7.29 -0.96 17.00
CA TYR A 59 -7.01 0.15 16.10
C TYR A 59 -5.62 0.74 16.37
N ILE A 60 -5.01 1.26 15.30
CA ILE A 60 -3.73 1.96 15.35
C ILE A 60 -3.98 3.38 14.85
N SER A 61 -3.76 4.35 15.73
CA SER A 61 -3.92 5.76 15.36
C SER A 61 -2.70 6.25 14.61
N ILE A 62 -2.89 6.85 13.44
CA ILE A 62 -1.84 7.62 12.74
C ILE A 62 -1.82 9.10 13.18
N HIS A 63 -2.64 9.45 14.20
CA HIS A 63 -2.96 10.82 14.60
C HIS A 63 -3.54 11.67 13.47
N LYS A 64 -4.09 12.84 13.78
CA LYS A 64 -4.63 13.74 12.74
C LYS A 64 -3.48 14.34 11.95
N THR A 65 -3.43 14.07 10.65
CA THR A 65 -2.41 14.63 9.77
C THR A 65 -2.97 15.79 8.95
N GLN A 66 -2.13 16.76 8.62
CA GLN A 66 -2.49 17.80 7.65
C GLN A 66 -2.20 17.26 6.25
N GLU A 67 -3.22 17.21 5.40
CA GLU A 67 -3.04 16.80 4.01
C GLU A 67 -2.22 17.82 3.23
N ALA A 68 -1.28 17.32 2.43
CA ALA A 68 -0.47 18.14 1.54
C ALA A 68 -1.29 18.66 0.35
N CYS A 69 -2.35 17.94 -0.04
CA CYS A 69 -3.27 18.39 -1.06
C CYS A 69 -4.21 19.48 -0.51
N ALA A 70 -4.19 20.67 -1.13
CA ALA A 70 -5.06 21.79 -0.76
C ALA A 70 -6.56 21.49 -0.91
N LEU A 71 -6.93 20.51 -1.76
CA LEU A 71 -8.31 20.08 -1.97
C LEU A 71 -8.74 18.96 -1.00
N GLY A 72 -7.88 18.56 -0.06
CA GLY A 72 -8.17 17.52 0.92
C GLY A 72 -8.10 16.10 0.38
N ALA A 73 -7.48 15.87 -0.78
CA ALA A 73 -7.25 14.52 -1.27
C ALA A 73 -6.24 13.78 -0.35
N PRO A 74 -6.45 12.48 -0.05
CA PRO A 74 -5.52 11.73 0.79
C PRO A 74 -4.12 11.67 0.18
N THR A 75 -3.13 12.15 0.94
CA THR A 75 -1.72 12.24 0.56
C THR A 75 -0.83 11.91 1.77
N THR A 76 -0.84 12.80 2.77
CA THR A 76 -0.07 12.66 4.02
C THR A 76 -0.60 11.49 4.82
N SER A 77 -1.92 11.39 4.99
CA SER A 77 -2.55 10.30 5.76
C SER A 77 -2.27 8.93 5.15
N THR A 78 -2.31 8.80 3.82
CA THR A 78 -1.97 7.58 3.09
C THR A 78 -0.48 7.23 3.17
N THR A 79 0.39 8.22 3.33
CA THR A 79 1.83 8.00 3.53
C THR A 79 2.11 7.54 4.96
N ALA A 80 1.52 8.19 5.95
CA ALA A 80 1.61 7.80 7.35
C ALA A 80 1.12 6.35 7.55
N ALA A 81 0.01 5.99 6.91
CA ALA A 81 -0.50 4.64 6.83
C ALA A 81 0.52 3.61 6.36
N LEU A 82 1.19 3.89 5.24
CA LEU A 82 2.22 3.02 4.67
C LEU A 82 3.40 2.85 5.61
N ILE A 83 3.90 3.96 6.18
CA ILE A 83 5.03 3.94 7.10
C ILE A 83 4.72 3.04 8.30
N ILE A 84 3.55 3.24 8.92
CA ILE A 84 3.12 2.41 10.05
C ILE A 84 3.00 0.95 9.63
N GLY A 85 2.34 0.67 8.50
CA GLY A 85 2.12 -0.70 8.05
C GLY A 85 3.41 -1.45 7.70
N ASP A 86 4.35 -0.80 7.01
CA ASP A 86 5.65 -1.41 6.69
C ASP A 86 6.49 -1.62 7.97
N ALA A 87 6.46 -0.68 8.91
CA ALA A 87 7.12 -0.85 10.22
C ALA A 87 6.54 -2.02 11.03
N LEU A 88 5.22 -2.19 11.03
CA LEU A 88 4.54 -3.31 11.68
C LEU A 88 4.89 -4.64 11.01
N ALA A 89 4.88 -4.69 9.67
CA ALA A 89 5.24 -5.90 8.93
C ALA A 89 6.66 -6.36 9.26
N ILE A 90 7.63 -5.43 9.27
CA ILE A 90 9.02 -5.73 9.63
C ILE A 90 9.14 -6.16 11.10
N SER A 91 8.45 -5.46 12.01
CA SER A 91 8.49 -5.80 13.44
C SER A 91 7.94 -7.19 13.70
N LEU A 92 6.82 -7.55 13.03
CA LEU A 92 6.21 -8.87 13.14
C LEU A 92 7.06 -9.95 12.48
N ALA A 93 7.65 -9.67 11.32
CA ALA A 93 8.60 -10.56 10.65
C ALA A 93 9.78 -10.90 11.57
N ARG A 94 10.36 -9.89 12.23
CA ARG A 94 11.44 -10.08 13.21
C ARG A 94 10.98 -10.92 14.40
N ALA A 95 9.83 -10.58 15.00
CA ALA A 95 9.28 -11.32 16.12
C ALA A 95 9.01 -12.81 15.79
N LYS A 96 8.68 -13.12 14.53
CA LYS A 96 8.44 -14.49 14.03
C LYS A 96 9.69 -15.19 13.49
N ASN A 97 10.88 -14.61 13.67
CA ASN A 97 12.14 -15.10 13.08
C ASN A 97 11.97 -15.41 11.57
N PHE A 98 11.33 -14.49 10.85
CA PHE A 98 11.19 -14.55 9.40
C PHE A 98 12.55 -14.29 8.75
N ASN A 99 12.94 -15.15 7.81
CA ASN A 99 14.28 -15.14 7.23
C ASN A 99 14.20 -15.39 5.72
N VAL A 100 15.35 -15.25 5.05
CA VAL A 100 15.49 -15.41 3.61
C VAL A 100 14.95 -16.76 3.12
N LYS A 101 15.17 -17.86 3.85
CA LYS A 101 14.65 -19.17 3.47
C LYS A 101 13.11 -19.20 3.45
N LYS A 102 12.47 -18.63 4.49
CA LYS A 102 11.01 -18.50 4.56
C LYS A 102 10.47 -17.57 3.46
N PHE A 103 11.19 -16.51 3.14
CA PHE A 103 10.83 -15.61 2.03
C PHE A 103 10.89 -16.34 0.69
N SER A 104 12.00 -17.00 0.35
CA SER A 104 12.14 -17.77 -0.89
C SER A 104 11.07 -18.86 -1.05
N PHE A 105 10.63 -19.48 0.05
CA PHE A 105 9.57 -20.48 0.03
C PHE A 105 8.19 -19.88 -0.33
N LEU A 106 7.89 -18.67 0.15
CA LEU A 106 6.62 -17.99 -0.12
C LEU A 106 6.61 -17.32 -1.50
N HIS A 107 7.78 -17.05 -2.09
CA HIS A 107 7.94 -16.31 -3.34
C HIS A 107 8.84 -17.08 -4.32
N PRO A 108 8.41 -18.26 -4.81
CA PRO A 108 9.17 -19.03 -5.79
C PRO A 108 9.15 -18.33 -7.16
N GLY A 109 10.08 -17.39 -7.38
CA GLY A 109 10.22 -16.63 -8.63
C GLY A 109 10.64 -15.15 -8.44
N ASP A 110 10.36 -14.55 -7.28
CA ASP A 110 10.67 -13.12 -7.04
C ASP A 110 12.18 -12.83 -6.92
N LEU A 111 13.01 -13.86 -6.75
CA LEU A 111 14.46 -13.71 -6.81
C LEU A 111 15.00 -13.62 -8.26
N ASP A 112 14.16 -13.83 -9.28
CA ASP A 112 14.55 -13.91 -10.70
C ASP A 112 14.28 -12.62 -11.49
N PHE A 113 13.79 -11.54 -10.85
CA PHE A 113 13.58 -10.23 -11.50
C PHE A 113 14.84 -9.63 -12.13
N ARG A 114 16.04 -10.10 -11.75
CA ARG A 114 17.30 -9.70 -12.38
C ARG A 114 17.39 -10.08 -13.86
N ASN A 115 16.59 -11.05 -14.32
CA ASN A 115 16.66 -11.61 -15.67
C ASN A 115 15.46 -11.27 -16.57
N THR A 116 14.45 -10.55 -16.06
CA THR A 116 13.29 -10.18 -16.88
C THR A 116 13.60 -8.91 -17.70
N ASN A 117 13.65 -9.04 -19.03
CA ASN A 117 13.88 -7.89 -19.90
C ASN A 117 12.64 -6.96 -19.87
N ILE A 118 12.85 -5.66 -19.65
CA ILE A 118 11.79 -4.63 -19.63
C ILE A 118 10.92 -4.68 -20.89
N LYS A 119 11.50 -5.02 -22.06
CA LYS A 119 10.76 -5.16 -23.33
C LYS A 119 9.73 -6.29 -23.32
N THR A 120 9.87 -7.29 -22.46
CA THR A 120 8.95 -8.42 -22.36
C THR A 120 7.69 -8.07 -21.58
N VAL A 121 7.75 -7.08 -20.69
CA VAL A 121 6.63 -6.65 -19.82
C VAL A 121 5.89 -5.44 -20.42
N MET A 122 6.59 -4.57 -21.14
CA MET A 122 5.98 -3.36 -21.72
C MET A 122 5.28 -3.65 -23.05
N THR A 123 3.95 -3.71 -23.04
CA THR A 123 3.14 -3.62 -24.27
C THR A 123 3.22 -2.19 -24.86
N SER A 124 3.12 -2.05 -26.18
CA SER A 124 3.47 -0.89 -27.02
C SER A 124 2.65 0.40 -26.84
N THR A 125 1.94 0.60 -25.73
CA THR A 125 0.98 1.70 -25.53
C THR A 125 1.38 2.75 -24.49
N PHE A 126 2.61 2.71 -23.95
CA PHE A 126 3.09 3.67 -22.95
C PHE A 126 4.16 4.61 -23.49
N LYS A 127 4.07 5.90 -23.18
CA LYS A 127 5.14 6.87 -23.46
C LYS A 127 6.21 6.74 -22.37
N ILE A 128 7.41 6.35 -22.76
CA ILE A 128 8.55 6.22 -21.84
C ILE A 128 9.13 7.62 -21.60
N ILE A 129 9.07 8.07 -20.34
CA ILE A 129 9.84 9.22 -19.89
C ILE A 129 11.26 8.73 -19.63
N HIS A 130 12.27 9.37 -20.23
CA HIS A 130 13.66 8.93 -20.11
C HIS A 130 14.10 8.98 -18.62
N PRO A 131 14.77 7.95 -18.08
CA PRO A 131 15.12 7.85 -16.66
C PRO A 131 16.05 8.96 -16.13
N ASN A 132 16.58 9.81 -17.02
CA ASN A 132 17.52 10.89 -16.68
C ASN A 132 16.85 12.28 -16.68
N ILE A 133 15.52 12.35 -16.79
CA ILE A 133 14.81 13.63 -16.69
C ILE A 133 14.66 14.04 -15.23
N LEU A 134 14.68 15.35 -14.96
CA LEU A 134 14.31 15.86 -13.64
C LEU A 134 12.84 15.58 -13.34
N ALA A 135 12.54 15.20 -12.10
CA ALA A 135 11.17 14.92 -11.66
C ALA A 135 10.21 16.08 -11.93
N SER A 136 10.66 17.34 -11.78
CA SER A 136 9.88 18.53 -12.11
C SER A 136 9.46 18.57 -13.59
N LYS A 137 10.40 18.27 -14.49
CA LYS A 137 10.16 18.26 -15.93
C LYS A 137 9.32 17.05 -16.36
N ALA A 138 9.47 15.90 -15.70
CA ALA A 138 8.57 14.76 -15.87
C ALA A 138 7.12 15.13 -15.50
N LEU A 139 6.93 15.80 -14.36
CA LEU A 139 5.61 16.25 -13.91
C LEU A 139 5.00 17.30 -14.85
N GLU A 140 5.80 18.22 -15.41
CA GLU A 140 5.34 19.14 -16.45
C GLU A 140 4.87 18.41 -17.71
N GLU A 141 5.62 17.41 -18.18
CA GLU A 141 5.21 16.60 -19.33
C GLU A 141 3.92 15.83 -19.06
N MET A 142 3.76 15.29 -17.84
CA MET A 142 2.56 14.57 -17.42
C MET A 142 1.33 15.47 -17.31
N LYS A 143 1.49 16.75 -16.96
CA LYS A 143 0.40 17.70 -16.74
C LYS A 143 -0.45 17.97 -17.99
N TYR A 144 0.14 17.93 -19.18
CA TYR A 144 -0.50 18.35 -20.43
C TYR A 144 -0.77 17.20 -21.41
N SER A 145 -0.61 15.95 -20.97
CA SER A 145 -0.67 14.79 -21.83
C SER A 145 -1.90 13.93 -21.53
N ASN A 146 -2.47 13.35 -22.59
CA ASN A 146 -3.52 12.33 -22.51
C ASN A 146 -2.94 10.90 -22.54
N TYR A 147 -1.63 10.75 -22.29
CA TYR A 147 -0.97 9.45 -22.31
C TYR A 147 -1.01 8.77 -20.93
N ASN A 148 -1.06 7.44 -20.94
CA ASN A 148 -0.81 6.64 -19.75
C ASN A 148 0.70 6.59 -19.48
N TYR A 149 1.08 6.82 -18.22
CA TYR A 149 2.48 6.78 -17.78
C TYR A 149 2.70 5.56 -16.90
N LEU A 150 3.79 4.85 -17.17
CA LEU A 150 4.27 3.80 -16.28
C LEU A 150 5.30 4.40 -15.33
N LEU A 151 4.98 4.39 -14.04
CA LEU A 151 5.90 4.70 -12.95
C LEU A 151 6.42 3.35 -12.43
N ILE A 152 7.71 3.07 -12.63
CA ILE A 152 8.40 1.87 -12.13
C ILE A 152 9.29 2.28 -10.96
#